data_AF-A0A2S0NKC3-F1
#
_entry.id   AF-A0A2S0NKC3-F1
#
_cell.length_a   1.000
_cell.length_b   1.000
_cell.length_c   1.000
_cell.angle_alpha   90.00
_cell.angle_beta   90.00
_cell.angle_gamma   90.00
#
_symmetry.space_group_name_H-M   'P 1'
#
loop_
_entity.id
_entity.type
_entity.pdbx_description
1 polymer ?
#
loop_
_entity_poly.entity_id
_entity_poly.type
_entity_poly.pdbx_seq_one_letter_code
_entity_poly.pdbx_strand_id
1 'polypeptide(L)' 'MLNYLVKKLELALYTCNTYASCEKGTNENFNGLLRRTLPKKTSFEKLENDNINSILDQINKMPRKLLNYNSAQQLYEAFC' A
#
# COMPACT_ATOMS: atom_id res chain seq x y z
N MET A 1 18.74 -0.18 -12.35
CA MET A 1 17.40 -0.66 -12.77
C MET A 1 16.30 0.36 -12.51
N LEU A 2 16.11 0.84 -11.27
CA LEU A 2 15.02 1.80 -10.94
C LEU A 2 15.09 3.12 -11.75
N ASN A 3 16.26 3.79 -11.76
CA ASN A 3 16.44 5.04 -12.53
C ASN A 3 16.20 4.86 -14.05
N TYR A 4 16.45 3.67 -14.59
CA TYR A 4 16.16 3.38 -16.00
C TYR A 4 14.66 3.34 -16.26
N LEU A 5 13.88 2.68 -15.38
CA LEU A 5 12.43 2.62 -15.50
C LEU A 5 11.78 4.01 -15.33
N VAL A 6 12.25 4.78 -14.34
CA VAL A 6 11.78 6.16 -14.10
C VAL A 6 11.97 7.01 -15.33
N LYS A 7 13.16 6.95 -15.96
CA LYS A 7 13.44 7.67 -17.20
C LYS A 7 12.60 7.18 -18.38
N LYS A 8 12.42 5.87 -18.51
CA LYS A 8 11.65 5.26 -19.62
C LYS A 8 10.15 5.58 -19.53
N LEU A 9 9.61 5.67 -18.33
CA LEU A 9 8.19 5.94 -18.07
C LEU A 9 7.91 7.43 -17.79
N GLU A 10 8.92 8.29 -17.89
CA GLU A 10 8.82 9.73 -17.62
C GLU A 10 8.19 10.06 -16.26
N LEU A 11 8.54 9.28 -15.23
CA LEU A 11 8.03 9.45 -13.88
C LEU A 11 8.96 10.32 -13.03
N ALA A 12 8.39 10.98 -12.02
CA ALA A 12 9.17 11.58 -10.94
C ALA A 12 9.52 10.52 -9.88
N LEU A 13 10.76 10.50 -9.41
CA LEU A 13 11.21 9.60 -8.35
C LEU A 13 11.38 10.39 -7.04
N TYR A 14 10.67 9.94 -6.00
CA TYR A 14 10.79 10.48 -4.65
C TYR A 14 11.35 9.39 -3.72
N THR A 15 12.30 9.75 -2.86
CA THR A 15 12.97 8.85 -1.93
C THR A 15 12.98 9.43 -0.52
N CYS A 16 12.89 8.56 0.48
CA CYS A 16 13.06 8.95 1.89
C CYS A 16 14.53 8.84 2.30
N ASN A 17 14.93 9.69 3.25
CA ASN A 17 16.20 9.62 3.95
C ASN A 17 16.31 8.33 4.76
N THR A 18 17.53 7.80 4.86
CA THR A 18 17.83 6.65 5.72
C THR A 18 17.50 6.98 7.18
N TYR A 19 16.92 6.02 7.90
CA TYR A 19 16.47 6.15 9.29
C TYR A 19 15.38 7.21 9.55
N ALA A 20 14.80 7.81 8.51
CA ALA A 20 13.67 8.74 8.63
C ALA A 20 12.33 8.01 8.44
N SER A 21 11.90 7.25 9.46
CA SER A 21 10.63 6.49 9.40
C SER A 21 9.40 7.39 9.25
N CYS A 22 9.46 8.63 9.73
CA CYS A 22 8.39 9.61 9.62
C CYS A 22 8.07 10.00 8.16
N GLU A 23 9.05 9.95 7.25
CA GLU A 23 8.87 10.30 5.83
C GLU A 23 8.06 9.25 5.06
N LYS A 24 7.85 8.06 5.65
CA LYS A 24 7.11 6.94 5.06
C LYS A 24 5.93 6.49 5.92
N GLY A 25 5.38 7.39 6.75
CA GLY A 25 4.32 7.07 7.72
C GLY A 25 3.11 6.36 7.11
N THR A 26 2.64 6.79 5.93
CA THR A 26 1.52 6.15 5.24
C THR A 26 1.84 4.70 4.84
N ASN A 27 3.04 4.44 4.31
CA ASN A 27 3.45 3.10 3.91
C ASN A 27 3.54 2.17 5.13
N GLU A 28 4.07 2.66 6.24
CA GLU A 28 4.15 1.88 7.48
C GLU A 28 2.76 1.58 8.06
N ASN A 29 1.81 2.51 7.96
CA ASN A 29 0.43 2.27 8.34
C ASN A 29 -0.23 1.17 7.46
N PHE A 30 -0.03 1.22 6.14
CA PHE A 30 -0.54 0.18 5.23
C PHE A 30 0.10 -1.19 5.48
N ASN A 31 1.41 -1.24 5.74
CA ASN A 31 2.10 -2.47 6.16
C ASN A 31 1.48 -3.03 7.45
N GLY A 32 1.13 -2.16 8.40
CA GLY A 32 0.41 -2.55 9.61
C GLY A 32 -0.95 -3.20 9.33
N LEU A 33 -1.72 -2.67 8.37
CA LEU A 33 -3.01 -3.25 7.96
C LEU A 33 -2.84 -4.65 7.38
N LEU A 34 -1.87 -4.84 6.47
CA LEU A 34 -1.52 -6.16 5.93
C LEU A 34 -1.17 -7.15 7.06
N ARG A 35 -0.43 -6.69 8.07
CA ARG A 35 0.01 -7.51 9.20
C ARG A 35 -1.09 -7.87 10.21
N ARG A 36 -2.27 -7.25 10.14
CA ARG A 36 -3.45 -7.70 10.91
C ARG A 36 -3.97 -9.02 10.36
N THR A 37 -3.91 -9.22 9.05
CA THR A 37 -4.36 -10.45 8.38
C THR A 37 -3.22 -11.47 8.23
N LEU A 38 -1.99 -11.00 8.04
CA LEU A 38 -0.80 -11.84 7.89
C LEU A 38 0.14 -11.67 9.10
N PRO A 39 0.10 -12.60 10.08
CA PRO A 39 0.96 -12.53 11.25
C PRO A 39 2.45 -12.35 10.92
N LYS A 40 3.21 -11.88 11.91
CA LYS A 40 4.67 -11.83 11.76
C LYS A 40 5.20 -13.23 11.48
N LYS A 41 6.24 -13.31 10.64
CA LYS A 41 6.86 -14.56 10.14
C LYS A 41 6.04 -15.39 9.14
N THR A 42 4.85 -14.95 8.73
CA THR A 42 4.20 -15.53 7.55
C THR A 42 5.09 -15.30 6.33
N SER A 43 5.44 -16.39 5.63
CA SER A 43 6.16 -16.30 4.36
C SER A 43 5.19 -15.91 3.24
N PHE A 44 5.54 -14.86 2.49
CA PHE A 44 4.77 -14.44 1.32
C PHE A 44 4.99 -15.37 0.11
N GLU A 45 6.07 -16.15 0.09
CA GLU A 45 6.37 -17.09 -1.01
C GLU A 45 5.33 -18.20 -1.15
N LYS A 46 4.66 -18.54 -0.04
CA LYS A 46 3.64 -19.59 0.02
C LYS A 46 2.21 -19.06 -0.09
N LEU A 47 2.05 -17.74 -0.23
CA LEU A 47 0.74 -17.14 -0.38
C LEU A 47 0.36 -17.16 -1.86
N GLU A 48 -0.77 -17.79 -2.16
CA GLU A 48 -1.40 -17.66 -3.47
C GLU A 48 -1.82 -16.21 -3.72
N ASN A 49 -1.71 -15.78 -4.98
CA ASN A 49 -2.05 -14.41 -5.38
C ASN A 49 -3.49 -14.03 -5.00
N ASP A 50 -4.43 -14.99 -5.06
CA ASP A 50 -5.83 -14.76 -4.71
C ASP A 50 -6.01 -14.41 -3.23
N ASN A 51 -5.19 -15.00 -2.35
CA ASN A 51 -5.20 -14.67 -0.93
C ASN A 51 -4.70 -13.24 -0.70
N ILE A 52 -3.65 -12.82 -1.41
CA ILE A 52 -3.12 -11.45 -1.29
C ILE A 52 -4.15 -10.44 -1.84
N ASN A 53 -4.74 -10.72 -2.99
CA ASN A 53 -5.74 -9.86 -3.62
C ASN A 53 -6.96 -9.67 -2.71
N SER A 54 -7.45 -10.75 -2.09
CA SER A 54 -8.56 -10.67 -1.13
C SER A 54 -8.24 -9.74 0.06
N ILE A 55 -7.02 -9.81 0.59
CA ILE A 55 -6.57 -8.93 1.68
C ILE A 55 -6.50 -7.48 1.21
N LEU A 56 -5.95 -7.22 0.03
CA LEU A 56 -5.85 -5.87 -0.55
C LEU A 56 -7.25 -5.28 -0.80
N ASP A 57 -8.17 -6.09 -1.32
CA ASP A 57 -9.56 -5.72 -1.51
C ASP A 57 -10.23 -5.29 -0.21
N GLN A 58 -10.04 -6.06 0.87
CA GLN A 58 -10.55 -5.70 2.19
C GLN A 58 -9.97 -4.36 2.68
N ILE A 59 -8.67 -4.15 2.51
CA ILE A 59 -7.99 -2.91 2.92
C ILE A 59 -8.48 -1.69 2.12
N ASN A 60 -8.73 -1.87 0.82
CA ASN A 60 -9.17 -0.81 -0.08
C ASN A 60 -10.65 -0.45 0.11
N LYS A 61 -11.49 -1.45 0.41
CA LYS A 61 -12.93 -1.30 0.71
C LYS A 61 -13.20 -0.84 2.15
N MET A 62 -12.21 -0.91 3.04
CA MET A 62 -12.37 -0.49 4.43
C MET A 62 -12.68 1.02 4.54
N PRO A 63 -13.81 1.41 5.17
CA PRO A 63 -14.15 2.81 5.39
C PRO A 63 -13.19 3.44 6.40
N ARG A 64 -12.74 4.67 6.13
CA ARG A 64 -11.75 5.37 6.96
C ARG A 64 -12.33 6.67 7.49
N LYS A 65 -12.24 6.90 8.80
CA LYS A 65 -12.70 8.15 9.43
C LYS A 65 -12.04 9.39 8.80
N LEU A 66 -10.76 9.30 8.45
CA LEU A 66 -10.02 10.36 7.76
C LEU A 66 -10.64 10.75 6.40
N LEU A 67 -11.35 9.81 5.76
CA LEU A 67 -11.98 9.97 4.46
C LEU A 67 -13.49 10.24 4.59
N ASN A 68 -13.94 10.80 5.71
CA ASN A 68 -15.36 10.98 6.04
C ASN A 68 -16.15 9.67 5.94
N TYR A 69 -15.55 8.56 6.40
CA TYR A 69 -16.11 7.20 6.36
C TYR A 69 -16.28 6.60 4.95
N ASN A 70 -15.74 7.23 3.91
CA ASN A 70 -15.57 6.58 2.61
C ASN A 70 -14.37 5.62 2.62
N SER A 71 -14.39 4.66 1.71
CA SER A 71 -13.25 3.77 1.46
C SER A 71 -12.25 4.41 0.48
N ALA A 72 -11.03 3.90 0.46
CA ALA A 72 -10.02 4.37 -0.49
C ALA A 72 -10.44 4.04 -1.93
N GLN A 73 -11.05 2.87 -2.13
CA GLN A 73 -11.57 2.45 -3.43
C GLN A 73 -12.67 3.39 -3.94
N GLN A 74 -13.65 3.74 -3.09
CA GLN A 74 -14.74 4.63 -3.48
C GLN A 74 -14.25 6.00 -3.93
N LEU A 75 -13.29 6.58 -3.19
CA LEU A 75 -12.72 7.86 -3.58
C LEU A 75 -11.88 7.74 -4.86
N TYR A 76 -11.09 6.67 -5.00
CA TYR A 76 -10.31 6.43 -6.21
C TYR A 76 -11.21 6.37 -7.45
N GLU A 77 -12.29 5.59 -7.40
CA GLU A 77 -13.27 5.45 -8.49
C GLU A 77 -14.04 6.75 -8.79
N ALA A 78 -14.14 7.67 -7.83
CA ALA A 78 -14.83 8.95 -8.02
C ALA A 78 -13.93 10.05 -8.61
N PHE A 79 -12.61 9.96 -8.42
CA PHE A 79 -11.65 11.00 -8.80
C PHE A 79 -10.71 10.62 -9.95
N CYS A 80 -10.65 9.34 -10.33
CA CYS A 80 -9.94 8.85 -11.51
C CYS A 80 -10.91 8.56 -12.64
#